data_AF-A0A2T2RWL0-F1
#
_entry.id   AF-A0A2T2RWL0-F1
#
_cell.length_a   1.000
_cell.length_b   1.000
_cell.length_c   1.000
_cell.angle_alpha   90.00
_cell.angle_beta   90.00
_cell.angle_gamma   90.00
#
_symmetry.space_group_name_H-M   'P 1'
#
loop_
_entity.id
_entity.type
_entity.pdbx_description
1 polymer ?
#
loop_
_entity_poly.entity_id
_entity_poly.type
_entity_poly.pdbx_seq_one_letter_code
_entity_poly.pdbx_strand_id
1 'polypeptide(L)'
;MEANTAEAPSTDQPWREWLEPVLDFLSKLPNYLERFFYDYKQPLVTLGLILAAIVTLRITFAVLDAINGIPLLAPLFELVGLGYGGWFTYRYLLRASNRKELGEEFNNLKEQVVGEQSQQS
;
A
#
# COMPACT_ATOMS: atom_id res chain seq x y z
N MET A 1 -51.77 25.30 40.21
CA MET A 1 -51.04 24.98 38.97
C MET A 1 -49.56 25.16 39.29
N GLU A 2 -48.91 24.07 39.71
CA GLU A 2 -47.48 24.03 40.01
C GLU A 2 -46.70 24.05 38.70
N ALA A 3 -45.94 25.11 38.48
CA ALA A 3 -44.88 25.12 37.47
C ALA A 3 -43.63 24.53 38.12
N ASN A 4 -43.39 23.24 37.88
CA ASN A 4 -42.13 22.60 38.21
C ASN A 4 -41.06 23.12 37.23
N THR A 5 -40.45 24.25 37.57
CA THR A 5 -39.21 24.69 36.94
C THR A 5 -38.11 23.74 37.37
N ALA A 6 -37.73 22.82 36.47
CA ALA A 6 -36.53 22.04 36.61
C ALA A 6 -35.33 22.99 36.75
N GLU A 7 -34.75 23.05 37.94
CA GLU A 7 -33.50 23.73 38.19
C GLU A 7 -32.42 23.06 37.34
N ALA A 8 -31.87 23.78 36.37
CA ALA A 8 -30.63 23.37 35.72
C ALA A 8 -29.52 23.40 36.79
N PRO A 9 -28.72 22.33 36.95
CA PRO A 9 -27.69 22.31 37.98
C PRO A 9 -26.70 23.45 37.71
N SER A 10 -26.53 24.30 38.72
CA SER A 10 -25.58 25.41 38.71
C SER A 10 -24.16 24.88 38.47
N THR A 11 -23.63 25.29 37.32
CA THR A 11 -22.32 24.97 36.78
C THR A 11 -21.20 25.63 37.60
N ASP A 12 -20.94 25.15 38.80
CA ASP A 12 -19.79 25.62 39.59
C ASP A 12 -19.10 24.45 40.30
N GLN A 13 -18.13 23.84 39.61
CA GLN A 13 -16.95 23.10 40.12
C GLN A 13 -16.86 21.55 40.09
N PRO A 14 -17.91 20.70 40.21
CA PRO A 14 -17.75 19.24 40.30
C PRO A 14 -17.17 18.57 39.04
N TRP A 15 -17.45 19.14 37.87
CA TRP A 15 -17.05 18.59 36.57
C TRP A 15 -15.57 18.83 36.24
N ARG A 16 -14.91 19.78 36.93
CA ARG A 16 -13.48 20.05 36.73
C ARG A 16 -12.63 18.98 37.38
N GLU A 17 -12.99 18.52 38.59
CA GLU A 17 -12.26 17.47 39.30
C GLU A 17 -12.20 16.14 38.51
N TRP A 18 -13.23 15.81 37.74
CA TRP A 18 -13.25 14.63 36.87
C TRP A 18 -12.52 14.83 35.53
N LEU A 19 -12.51 16.05 34.99
CA LEU A 19 -11.86 16.35 33.72
C LEU A 19 -10.35 16.55 33.86
N GLU A 20 -9.84 17.11 34.96
CA GLU A 20 -8.40 17.36 35.12
C GLU A 20 -7.55 16.09 34.90
N PRO A 21 -7.89 14.91 35.46
CA PRO A 21 -7.14 13.66 35.20
C PRO A 21 -7.25 13.19 33.74
N VAL A 22 -8.42 13.37 33.12
CA VAL A 22 -8.67 13.00 31.72
C VAL A 22 -7.92 13.92 30.78
N LEU A 23 -7.86 15.23 31.07
CA LEU A 23 -7.13 16.24 30.33
C LEU A 23 -5.62 16.11 30.54
N ASP A 24 -5.16 15.75 31.73
CA ASP A 24 -3.76 15.41 32.00
C ASP A 24 -3.33 14.17 31.22
N PHE A 25 -4.17 13.13 31.18
CA PHE A 25 -3.94 11.96 30.32
C PHE A 25 -3.94 12.33 28.83
N LEU A 26 -4.92 13.14 28.38
CA LEU A 26 -5.05 13.60 26.99
C LEU A 26 -3.87 14.48 26.56
N SER A 27 -3.36 15.34 27.45
CA SER A 27 -2.19 16.18 27.17
C SER A 27 -0.90 15.37 27.07
N LYS A 28 -0.86 14.19 27.71
CA LYS A 28 0.24 13.22 27.56
C LYS A 28 0.07 12.32 26.32
N LEU A 29 -1.12 12.22 25.73
CA LEU A 29 -1.34 11.41 24.51
C LEU A 29 -0.43 11.79 23.35
N PRO A 30 -0.21 13.07 22.99
CA PRO A 30 0.74 13.42 21.94
C PRO A 30 2.12 12.80 22.17
N ASN A 31 2.62 12.85 23.41
CA ASN A 31 3.92 12.26 23.77
C ASN A 31 3.92 10.73 23.69
N TYR A 32 2.82 10.07 24.07
CA TYR A 32 2.69 8.60 23.95
C TYR A 32 2.57 8.17 22.49
N LEU A 33 1.81 8.90 21.68
CA LEU A 33 1.64 8.63 20.26
C LEU A 33 2.95 8.88 19.51
N GLU A 34 3.65 9.98 19.79
CA GLU A 34 4.98 10.22 19.20
C GLU A 34 5.92 9.06 19.52
N ARG A 35 6.10 8.71 20.80
CA ARG A 35 6.99 7.60 21.19
C ARG A 35 6.59 6.29 20.54
N PHE A 36 5.30 5.96 20.51
CA PHE A 36 4.81 4.78 19.83
C PHE A 36 5.13 4.80 18.32
N PHE A 37 4.82 5.87 17.61
CA PHE A 37 5.12 5.94 16.17
C PHE A 37 6.63 5.94 15.88
N TYR A 38 7.46 6.54 16.73
CA TYR A 38 8.92 6.52 16.60
C TYR A 38 9.51 5.14 16.90
N ASP A 39 9.15 4.51 18.02
CA ASP A 39 9.69 3.23 18.46
C ASP A 39 9.18 2.05 17.60
N TYR A 40 7.95 2.15 17.10
CA TYR A 40 7.32 1.10 16.29
C TYR A 40 7.31 1.42 14.79
N LYS A 41 8.01 2.48 14.33
CA LYS A 41 8.05 2.88 12.91
C LYS A 41 8.33 1.70 11.98
N GLN A 42 9.35 0.91 12.29
CA GLN A 42 9.77 -0.18 11.41
C GLN A 42 8.74 -1.33 11.37
N PRO A 43 8.27 -1.90 12.49
CA PRO A 43 7.16 -2.86 12.48
C PRO A 43 5.88 -2.34 11.82
N LEU A 44 5.50 -1.08 12.08
CA LEU A 44 4.29 -0.47 11.50
C LEU A 44 4.40 -0.34 9.98
N VAL A 45 5.57 0.06 9.46
CA VAL A 45 5.80 0.09 8.00
C VAL A 45 5.76 -1.31 7.42
N THR A 46 6.37 -2.31 8.07
CA THR A 46 6.31 -3.70 7.60
C THR A 46 4.87 -4.23 7.59
N LEU A 47 4.09 -4.00 8.64
CA LEU A 47 2.68 -4.36 8.69
C LEU A 47 1.87 -3.60 7.63
N GLY A 48 2.16 -2.31 7.45
CA GLY A 48 1.58 -1.48 6.40
C GLY A 48 1.87 -2.03 5.00
N LEU A 49 3.10 -2.48 4.74
CA LEU A 49 3.48 -3.12 3.48
C LEU A 49 2.79 -4.47 3.28
N ILE A 50 2.65 -5.28 4.33
CA ILE A 50 1.92 -6.55 4.27
C ILE A 50 0.45 -6.30 3.95
N LEU A 51 -0.19 -5.35 4.66
CA LEU A 51 -1.57 -4.96 4.41
C LEU A 51 -1.74 -4.39 2.99
N ALA A 52 -0.83 -3.52 2.56
CA ALA A 52 -0.82 -2.99 1.20
C ALA A 52 -0.71 -4.11 0.17
N ALA A 53 0.20 -5.08 0.35
CA ALA A 53 0.35 -6.22 -0.53
C ALA A 53 -0.93 -7.07 -0.61
N ILE A 54 -1.60 -7.31 0.52
CA ILE A 54 -2.88 -8.02 0.57
C ILE A 54 -3.96 -7.25 -0.19
N VAL A 55 -4.06 -5.93 0.03
CA VAL A 55 -5.05 -5.08 -0.67
C VAL A 55 -4.77 -5.04 -2.16
N THR A 56 -3.51 -4.87 -2.57
CA THR A 56 -3.09 -4.93 -3.97
C THR A 56 -3.51 -6.25 -4.59
N LEU A 57 -3.22 -7.38 -3.94
CA LEU A 57 -3.61 -8.70 -4.44
C LEU A 57 -5.14 -8.83 -4.59
N ARG A 58 -5.90 -8.32 -3.63
CA ARG A 58 -7.37 -8.30 -3.70
C ARG A 58 -7.87 -7.47 -4.88
N ILE A 59 -7.29 -6.29 -5.10
CA ILE A 59 -7.63 -5.44 -6.25
C ILE A 59 -7.28 -6.16 -7.55
N THR A 60 -6.10 -6.80 -7.64
CA THR A 60 -5.72 -7.59 -8.82
C THR A 60 -6.75 -8.66 -9.12
N PHE A 61 -7.19 -9.45 -8.12
CA PHE A 61 -8.24 -10.44 -8.33
C PHE A 61 -9.57 -9.82 -8.76
N ALA A 62 -9.98 -8.72 -8.13
CA ALA A 62 -11.21 -8.01 -8.52
C ALA A 62 -11.17 -7.51 -9.98
N VAL A 63 -10.01 -7.04 -10.44
CA VAL A 63 -9.79 -6.64 -11.84
C VAL A 63 -9.88 -7.86 -12.77
N LEU A 64 -9.24 -8.98 -12.41
CA LEU A 64 -9.33 -10.22 -13.19
C LEU A 64 -10.77 -10.73 -13.28
N ASP A 65 -11.52 -10.69 -12.18
CA ASP A 65 -12.94 -11.06 -12.15
C ASP A 65 -13.78 -10.14 -13.04
N ALA A 66 -13.53 -8.84 -13.01
CA ALA A 66 -14.21 -7.87 -13.87
C ALA A 66 -13.91 -8.09 -15.36
N ILE A 67 -12.65 -8.38 -15.70
CA ILE A 67 -12.23 -8.73 -17.07
C ILE A 67 -12.94 -10.01 -17.54
N ASN A 68 -12.94 -11.06 -16.71
CA ASN A 68 -13.59 -12.33 -17.00
C ASN A 68 -15.11 -12.21 -17.11
N GLY A 69 -15.71 -11.22 -16.42
CA GLY A 69 -17.13 -10.91 -16.51
C GLY A 69 -17.54 -10.20 -17.81
N ILE A 70 -16.59 -9.61 -18.55
CA ILE A 70 -16.87 -8.97 -19.85
C ILE A 70 -16.64 -10.01 -20.96
N PRO A 71 -17.71 -10.43 -21.67
CA PRO A 71 -17.55 -11.34 -22.79
C PRO A 71 -16.62 -10.71 -23.84
N LEU A 72 -15.77 -11.54 -24.45
CA LEU A 72 -14.72 -11.20 -25.43
C LEU A 72 -13.40 -10.64 -24.87
N LEU A 73 -13.33 -9.98 -23.70
CA LEU A 73 -12.05 -9.44 -23.21
C LEU A 73 -11.03 -10.54 -22.83
N ALA A 74 -11.48 -11.56 -22.10
CA ALA A 74 -10.62 -12.70 -21.76
C ALA A 74 -10.00 -13.39 -23.00
N PRO A 75 -10.78 -13.83 -24.01
CA PRO A 75 -10.18 -14.44 -25.21
C PRO A 75 -9.37 -13.45 -26.07
N LEU A 76 -9.66 -12.15 -26.03
CA LEU A 76 -8.81 -11.14 -26.68
C LEU A 76 -7.45 -11.02 -26.00
N PHE A 77 -7.39 -11.00 -24.66
CA PHE A 77 -6.12 -10.98 -23.94
C PHE A 77 -5.33 -12.27 -24.13
N GLU A 78 -6.00 -13.42 -24.24
CA GLU A 78 -5.35 -14.68 -24.61
C GLU A 78 -4.72 -14.60 -25.99
N LEU A 79 -5.46 -14.10 -26.99
CA LEU A 79 -4.95 -13.94 -28.36
C LEU A 79 -3.79 -12.93 -28.42
N VAL A 80 -3.90 -11.81 -27.71
CA VAL A 80 -2.81 -10.81 -27.61
C VAL A 80 -1.58 -11.43 -26.93
N GLY A 81 -1.78 -12.16 -25.83
CA GLY A 81 -0.71 -12.81 -25.09
C GLY A 81 0.01 -13.87 -25.92
N LEU A 82 -0.73 -14.73 -26.61
CA LEU A 82 -0.16 -15.72 -27.54
C LEU A 82 0.51 -15.07 -28.73
N GLY A 83 -0.08 -14.01 -29.30
CA GLY A 83 0.50 -13.25 -30.40
C GLY A 83 1.85 -12.62 -30.03
N TYR A 84 1.89 -11.87 -28.93
CA TYR A 84 3.12 -11.27 -28.43
C TYR A 84 4.12 -12.31 -27.96
N GLY A 85 3.68 -13.37 -27.27
CA GLY A 85 4.56 -14.45 -26.81
C GLY A 85 5.22 -15.20 -27.96
N GLY A 86 4.45 -15.52 -29.01
CA GLY A 86 4.96 -16.14 -30.23
C GLY A 86 5.94 -15.22 -30.98
N TRP A 87 5.56 -13.96 -31.17
CA TRP A 87 6.42 -12.95 -31.81
C TRP A 87 7.72 -12.73 -31.02
N PHE A 88 7.64 -12.59 -29.69
CA PHE A 88 8.79 -12.39 -28.82
C PHE A 88 9.73 -13.59 -28.86
N THR A 89 9.19 -14.81 -28.80
CA THR A 89 9.96 -16.04 -28.90
C THR A 89 10.70 -16.09 -30.24
N TYR A 90 10.00 -15.82 -31.33
CA TYR A 90 10.59 -15.79 -32.67
C TYR A 90 11.67 -14.71 -32.82
N ARG A 91 11.40 -13.48 -32.36
CA ARG A 91 12.28 -12.32 -32.50
C ARG A 91 13.50 -12.39 -31.60
N TYR A 92 13.38 -12.90 -30.38
CA TYR A 92 14.45 -12.77 -29.38
C TYR A 92 15.06 -14.11 -28.94
N LEU A 93 14.29 -15.20 -28.95
CA LEU A 93 14.75 -16.45 -28.33
C LEU A 93 15.34 -17.47 -29.32
N LEU A 94 14.91 -17.50 -30.58
CA LEU A 94 15.37 -18.54 -31.53
C LEU A 94 16.83 -18.36 -31.97
N ARG A 95 17.27 -17.12 -32.21
CA ARG A 95 18.61 -16.82 -32.74
C ARG A 95 19.59 -16.46 -31.62
N ALA A 96 20.80 -16.99 -31.68
CA ALA A 96 21.84 -16.71 -30.68
C ALA A 96 22.22 -15.23 -30.61
N SER A 97 22.29 -14.55 -31.76
CA SER A 97 22.52 -13.09 -31.82
C SER A 97 21.46 -12.31 -31.06
N ASN A 98 20.19 -12.68 -31.22
CA ASN A 98 19.06 -11.94 -30.66
C ASN A 98 18.89 -12.23 -29.16
N ARG A 99 19.27 -13.44 -28.70
CA ARG A 99 19.38 -13.73 -27.27
C ARG A 99 20.48 -12.90 -26.61
N LYS A 100 21.59 -12.68 -27.31
CA LYS A 100 22.69 -11.84 -26.81
C LYS A 100 22.25 -10.37 -26.72
N GLU A 101 21.63 -9.84 -27.78
CA GLU A 101 21.00 -8.50 -27.81
C GLU A 101 20.03 -8.31 -26.63
N LEU A 102 19.09 -9.24 -26.42
CA LEU A 102 18.13 -9.18 -25.33
C LEU A 102 18.80 -9.17 -23.94
N GLY A 103 19.86 -9.97 -23.75
CA GLY A 103 20.61 -10.01 -22.50
C GLY A 103 21.37 -8.72 -22.22
N GLU A 104 21.97 -8.11 -23.24
CA GLU A 104 22.64 -6.81 -23.15
C GLU A 104 21.64 -5.70 -22.81
N GLU A 105 20.49 -5.65 -23.48
CA GLU A 105 19.41 -4.70 -23.17
C GLU A 105 18.88 -4.88 -21.74
N PHE A 106 18.70 -6.12 -21.28
CA PHE A 106 18.25 -6.42 -19.93
C PHE A 106 19.26 -5.94 -18.87
N ASN A 107 20.56 -6.17 -19.09
CA ASN A 107 21.61 -5.69 -18.18
C ASN A 107 21.64 -4.16 -18.13
N ASN A 108 21.56 -3.49 -19.28
CA ASN A 108 21.51 -2.02 -19.35
C ASN A 108 20.29 -1.45 -18.60
N LEU A 109 19.13 -2.10 -18.70
CA LEU A 109 17.93 -1.69 -17.98
C LEU A 109 18.08 -1.90 -16.47
N LYS A 110 18.64 -3.05 -16.07
CA LYS A 110 18.91 -3.35 -14.66
C LYS A 110 19.83 -2.31 -14.04
N GLU A 111 20.90 -1.94 -14.73
CA GLU A 111 21.85 -0.91 -14.27
C GLU A 111 21.17 0.45 -14.09
N GLN A 112 20.28 0.83 -15.00
CA GLN A 112 19.52 2.09 -14.89
C GLN A 112 18.54 2.10 -13.71
N VAL A 113 17.89 0.98 -13.41
CA VAL A 113 16.82 0.92 -12.40
C VAL A 113 17.37 0.62 -11.00
N VAL A 114 18.35 -0.26 -10.89
CA VAL A 114 18.93 -0.71 -9.60
C VAL A 114 20.18 0.07 -9.22
N GLY A 115 20.80 0.76 -10.19
CA GLY A 115 22.09 1.45 -10.04
C GLY A 115 23.28 0.50 -10.26
N GLU A 116 24.38 1.02 -10.80
CA GLU A 116 25.67 0.32 -10.84
C GLU A 116 26.07 -0.05 -9.41
N GLN A 117 26.27 -1.34 -9.13
CA GLN A 117 27.23 -1.72 -8.10
C GLN A 117 28.60 -1.36 -8.65
N SER A 118 29.00 -0.11 -8.43
CA SER A 118 30.35 0.35 -8.66
C SER A 118 31.30 -0.49 -7.81
N GLN A 119 31.86 -1.52 -8.46
CA GLN A 119 33.15 -2.07 -8.13
C GLN A 119 34.16 -0.94 -8.24
N GLN A 120 34.49 -0.33 -7.11
CA GLN A 120 35.72 0.43 -6.97
C GLN A 120 36.55 -0.25 -5.90
N SER A 121 37.50 -1.04 -6.38
CA SER A 121 38.65 -1.56 -5.63
C SER A 121 39.72 -0.48 -5.52
#